data_AF-A0A4V2NLE4-F1
#
_entry.id   AF-A0A4V2NLE4-F1
#
_cell.length_a   1.000
_cell.length_b   1.000
_cell.length_c   1.000
_cell.angle_alpha   90.00
_cell.angle_beta   90.00
_cell.angle_gamma   90.00
#
_symmetry.space_group_name_H-M   'P 1'
#
loop_
_entity.id
_entity.type
_entity.pdbx_description
1 polymer ?
#
loop_
_entity_poly.entity_id
_entity_poly.type
_entity_poly.pdbx_seq_one_letter_code
_entity_poly.pdbx_strand_id
1 'polypeptide(L)'
;MDSKKARTGRKKVEAPVTVFTVDELLDDTMGWLYRIRMLVTDINAGAKGRRTLNAINMRDKLDTLRMFADMGLECAKTARLQLSSKPKVALRD
;
A
#
# COMPACT_ATOMS: atom_id res chain seq x y z
N MET A 1 56.88 7.09 18.01
CA MET A 1 55.82 6.32 17.33
C MET A 1 54.68 6.17 18.31
N ASP A 2 53.59 6.91 18.15
CA ASP A 2 52.34 6.62 18.86
C ASP A 2 51.17 7.18 18.06
N SER A 3 50.43 6.31 17.38
CA SER A 3 49.21 6.66 16.66
C SER A 3 48.05 5.93 17.33
N LYS A 4 47.45 6.57 18.34
CA LYS A 4 46.16 6.15 18.90
C LYS A 4 45.06 6.48 17.90
N LYS A 5 44.68 5.48 17.10
CA LYS A 5 43.53 5.54 16.19
C LYS A 5 42.25 5.38 17.00
N ALA A 6 41.51 6.47 17.19
CA ALA A 6 40.21 6.45 17.85
C ALA A 6 39.21 5.61 17.03
N ARG A 7 38.67 4.54 17.62
CA ARG A 7 37.55 3.77 17.08
C ARG A 7 36.27 4.60 17.29
N THR A 8 35.77 5.22 16.23
CA THR A 8 34.42 5.77 16.20
C THR A 8 33.42 4.62 16.20
N GLY A 9 32.80 4.39 17.36
CA GLY A 9 31.67 3.48 17.47
C GLY A 9 30.51 4.00 16.63
N ARG A 10 30.13 3.28 15.58
CA ARG A 10 28.84 3.50 14.91
C ARG A 10 27.74 3.17 15.91
N LYS A 11 27.08 4.20 16.45
CA LYS A 11 25.79 4.03 17.14
C LYS A 11 24.83 3.38 16.14
N LYS A 12 24.40 2.16 16.44
CA LYS A 12 23.30 1.50 15.75
C LYS A 12 22.06 2.37 16.01
N VAL A 13 21.63 3.12 15.00
CA VAL A 13 20.36 3.85 15.07
C VAL A 13 19.29 2.79 14.86
N GLU A 14 18.76 2.25 15.96
CA GLU A 14 17.56 1.41 15.91
C GLU A 14 16.41 2.32 15.48
N ALA A 15 15.94 2.13 14.24
CA ALA A 15 14.73 2.78 13.79
C ALA A 15 13.57 2.33 14.71
N PRO A 16 12.73 3.25 15.19
CA PRO A 16 11.60 2.89 16.01
C PRO A 16 10.70 1.92 15.24
N VAL A 17 10.43 0.76 15.81
CA VAL A 17 9.49 -0.21 15.26
C VAL A 17 8.08 0.37 15.43
N THR A 18 7.51 0.92 14.37
CA THR A 18 6.09 1.28 14.34
C THR A 18 5.24 0.02 14.24
N VAL A 19 4.46 -0.24 15.27
CA VAL A 19 3.46 -1.31 15.30
C VAL A 19 2.15 -0.71 14.81
N PHE A 20 1.63 -1.20 13.70
CA PHE A 20 0.31 -0.83 13.18
C PHE A 20 -0.72 -1.85 13.64
N THR A 21 -1.92 -1.39 13.95
CA THR A 21 -3.07 -2.29 14.07
C THR A 21 -3.43 -2.87 12.70
N VAL A 22 -4.07 -4.05 12.68
CA VAL A 22 -4.53 -4.65 11.43
C VAL A 22 -5.57 -3.75 10.74
N ASP A 23 -6.39 -3.02 11.51
CA ASP A 23 -7.38 -2.08 10.97
C ASP A 23 -6.71 -0.89 10.27
N GLU A 24 -5.69 -0.28 10.88
CA GLU A 24 -4.93 0.82 10.25
C GLU A 24 -4.26 0.36 8.94
N LEU A 25 -3.66 -0.83 8.94
CA LEU A 25 -3.04 -1.40 7.74
C LEU A 25 -4.07 -1.64 6.63
N LEU A 26 -5.27 -2.12 6.97
CA LEU A 26 -6.35 -2.33 6.02
C LEU A 26 -6.89 -1.01 5.47
N ASP A 27 -7.04 0.01 6.32
CA ASP A 27 -7.48 1.35 5.92
C ASP A 27 -6.48 2.02 4.96
N ASP A 28 -5.19 1.96 5.28
CA ASP A 28 -4.13 2.44 4.39
C ASP A 28 -4.14 1.69 3.06
N THR A 29 -4.25 0.36 3.09
CA THR A 29 -4.28 -0.49 1.90
C THR A 29 -5.47 -0.12 0.99
N MET A 30 -6.67 0.05 1.56
CA MET A 30 -7.83 0.50 0.79
C MET A 30 -7.60 1.89 0.19
N GLY A 31 -7.00 2.81 0.95
CA GLY A 31 -6.63 4.14 0.47
C GLY A 31 -5.72 4.11 -0.77
N TRP A 32 -4.69 3.26 -0.76
CA TRP A 32 -3.80 3.06 -1.90
C TRP A 32 -4.54 2.51 -3.13
N LEU A 33 -5.38 1.50 -2.94
CA LEU A 33 -6.13 0.88 -4.04
C LEU A 33 -7.15 1.84 -4.65
N TYR A 34 -7.83 2.66 -3.84
CA TYR A 34 -8.71 3.71 -4.34
C TYR A 34 -7.97 4.74 -5.21
N ARG A 35 -6.77 5.17 -4.79
CA ARG A 35 -5.95 6.10 -5.58
C ARG A 35 -5.55 5.51 -6.92
N ILE A 36 -5.18 4.23 -6.97
CA ILE A 36 -4.86 3.53 -8.23
C ILE A 36 -6.09 3.51 -9.15
N ARG A 37 -7.26 3.14 -8.62
CA ARG A 37 -8.52 3.12 -9.37
C ARG A 37 -8.87 4.50 -9.94
N MET A 38 -8.70 5.57 -9.16
CA MET A 38 -8.93 6.94 -9.63
C MET A 38 -7.94 7.35 -10.72
N LEU A 39 -6.64 7.09 -10.51
CA LEU A 39 -5.60 7.41 -11.50
C LEU A 39 -5.87 6.73 -12.85
N VAL A 40 -6.23 5.45 -12.83
CA VAL A 40 -6.58 4.72 -14.07
C VAL A 40 -7.82 5.33 -14.73
N THR A 41 -8.83 5.70 -13.94
CA THR A 41 -10.05 6.35 -14.47
C THR A 41 -9.72 7.68 -15.15
N ASP A 42 -8.88 8.51 -14.53
CA ASP A 42 -8.47 9.81 -15.07
C ASP A 42 -7.66 9.66 -16.36
N ILE A 43 -6.76 8.68 -16.42
CA ILE A 43 -5.98 8.36 -17.63
C ILE A 43 -6.93 7.89 -18.75
N ASN A 44 -7.89 7.00 -18.45
CA ASN A 44 -8.86 6.50 -19.42
C ASN A 44 -9.86 7.57 -19.90
N ALA A 45 -10.18 8.56 -19.05
CA ALA A 45 -11.03 9.71 -19.40
C ALA A 45 -10.31 10.73 -20.31
N GLY A 46 -9.04 10.48 -20.67
CA GLY A 46 -8.29 11.37 -21.55
C GLY A 46 -7.91 12.67 -20.88
N ALA A 47 -7.72 12.68 -19.55
CA ALA A 47 -7.23 13.84 -18.81
C ALA A 47 -5.81 14.24 -19.28
N LYS A 48 -5.79 15.07 -20.33
CA LYS A 48 -4.73 15.94 -20.86
C LYS A 48 -3.28 15.45 -20.72
N GLY A 49 -2.86 14.57 -21.64
CA GLY A 49 -1.45 14.31 -21.92
C GLY A 49 -1.25 13.85 -23.36
N ARG A 50 -0.65 14.71 -24.20
CA ARG A 50 -0.34 14.44 -25.61
C ARG A 50 0.49 13.15 -25.75
N ARG A 51 -0.09 12.03 -26.20
CA ARG A 51 0.59 10.87 -26.83
C ARG A 51 -0.40 9.76 -27.20
N THR A 52 -0.98 9.85 -28.39
CA THR A 52 -2.09 8.98 -28.82
C THR A 52 -1.67 7.68 -29.51
N LEU A 53 -0.37 7.44 -29.77
CA LEU A 53 0.08 6.22 -30.49
C LEU A 53 0.42 5.02 -29.60
N ASN A 54 0.76 5.23 -28.32
CA ASN A 54 0.97 4.15 -27.34
C ASN A 54 -0.31 3.78 -26.56
N ALA A 55 -1.44 4.40 -26.90
CA ALA A 55 -2.66 4.36 -26.10
C ALA A 55 -3.31 2.96 -26.05
N ILE A 56 -3.23 2.18 -27.12
CA ILE A 56 -3.85 0.84 -27.19
C ILE A 56 -3.11 -0.14 -26.24
N ASN A 57 -1.79 -0.26 -26.36
CA ASN A 57 -0.98 -1.11 -25.47
C ASN A 57 -0.99 -0.65 -24.00
N MET A 58 -1.30 0.63 -23.75
CA MET A 58 -1.46 1.16 -22.40
C MET A 58 -2.85 0.87 -21.83
N ARG A 59 -3.89 0.80 -22.68
CA ARG A 59 -5.27 0.55 -22.26
C ARG A 59 -5.43 -0.81 -21.59
N ASP A 60 -4.91 -1.88 -22.20
CA ASP A 60 -4.97 -3.23 -21.63
C ASP A 60 -4.25 -3.33 -20.28
N LYS A 61 -3.12 -2.61 -20.15
CA LYS A 61 -2.36 -2.53 -18.89
C LYS A 61 -3.11 -1.75 -17.82
N LEU A 62 -3.76 -0.64 -18.20
CA LEU A 62 -4.58 0.17 -17.31
C LEU A 62 -5.81 -0.62 -16.84
N ASP A 63 -6.46 -1.37 -17.73
CA ASP A 63 -7.58 -2.23 -17.37
C ASP A 63 -7.14 -3.34 -16.42
N THR A 64 -5.96 -3.93 -16.63
CA THR A 64 -5.35 -4.88 -15.69
C THR A 64 -5.12 -4.26 -14.31
N LEU A 65 -4.56 -3.04 -14.25
CA LEU A 65 -4.35 -2.31 -13.00
C LEU A 65 -5.66 -1.95 -12.30
N ARG A 66 -6.70 -1.61 -13.06
CA ARG A 66 -8.03 -1.35 -12.52
C ARG A 66 -8.64 -2.61 -11.91
N MET A 67 -8.60 -3.73 -12.63
CA MET A 67 -9.10 -5.01 -12.12
C MET A 67 -8.36 -5.43 -10.85
N PHE A 68 -7.04 -5.25 -10.80
CA PHE A 68 -6.25 -5.49 -9.60
C PHE A 68 -6.70 -4.61 -8.42
N ALA A 69 -6.90 -3.31 -8.65
CA ALA A 69 -7.34 -2.39 -7.60
C ALA A 69 -8.75 -2.74 -7.09
N ASP A 70 -9.69 -3.05 -7.99
CA ASP A 70 -11.06 -3.42 -7.64
C ASP A 70 -11.09 -4.73 -6.85
N MET A 71 -10.35 -5.76 -7.29
CA MET A 71 -10.26 -7.04 -6.58
C MET A 71 -9.58 -6.89 -5.22
N GLY A 72 -8.50 -6.10 -5.15
CA GLY A 72 -7.82 -5.80 -3.90
C GLY A 72 -8.72 -5.10 -2.89
N LEU A 73 -9.58 -4.18 -3.34
CA LEU A 73 -10.54 -3.49 -2.48
C LEU A 73 -11.56 -4.46 -1.89
N GLU A 74 -12.09 -5.38 -2.69
CA GLU A 74 -13.04 -6.39 -2.20
C GLU A 74 -12.38 -7.36 -1.20
N CYS A 75 -11.12 -7.75 -1.45
CA CYS A 75 -10.35 -8.55 -0.50
C CYS A 75 -10.16 -7.81 0.84
N ALA A 76 -9.75 -6.53 0.80
CA ALA A 76 -9.53 -5.74 2.02
C ALA A 76 -10.83 -5.52 2.81
N LYS A 77 -11.94 -5.21 2.13
CA LYS A 77 -13.27 -5.09 2.77
C LYS A 77 -13.69 -6.41 3.41
N THR A 78 -13.52 -7.53 2.70
CA THR A 78 -13.88 -8.86 3.21
C THR A 78 -13.04 -9.23 4.42
N ALA A 79 -11.73 -8.97 4.38
CA ALA A 79 -10.84 -9.20 5.51
C ALA A 79 -11.27 -8.37 6.74
N ARG A 80 -11.60 -7.09 6.55
CA ARG A 80 -12.09 -6.23 7.62
C ARG A 80 -13.38 -6.77 8.23
N LEU A 81 -14.35 -7.17 7.39
CA LEU A 81 -15.59 -7.77 7.86
C LEU A 81 -15.35 -9.05 8.68
N GLN A 82 -14.50 -9.96 8.19
CA GLN A 82 -14.15 -11.20 8.87
C GLN A 82 -13.44 -10.96 10.21
N LEU A 83 -12.58 -9.94 10.29
CA LEU A 83 -11.91 -9.56 11.54
C LEU A 83 -12.89 -8.94 12.53
N SER A 84 -13.82 -8.11 12.06
CA SER A 84 -14.86 -7.49 12.89
C SER A 84 -15.90 -8.50 13.41
N SER A 85 -16.15 -9.58 12.66
CA SER A 85 -17.12 -10.62 13.02
C SER A 85 -16.58 -11.67 13.98
N LYS A 86 -15.26 -11.73 14.19
CA LYS A 86 -14.67 -12.66 15.16
C LYS A 86 -14.94 -12.14 16.57
N PRO A 87 -15.55 -12.95 17.47
CA PRO A 87 -15.67 -12.55 18.85
C PRO A 87 -14.27 -12.27 19.39
N LYS A 88 -14.05 -11.08 19.95
CA LYS A 88 -12.86 -10.80 20.76
C LYS A 88 -12.86 -11.86 21.84
N VAL A 89 -11.97 -12.84 21.75
CA VAL A 89 -11.80 -13.87 22.78
C VAL A 89 -11.53 -13.09 24.06
N ALA A 90 -12.54 -13.01 24.93
CA ALA A 90 -12.36 -12.54 26.27
C ALA A 90 -11.42 -13.55 26.91
N LEU A 91 -10.16 -13.16 27.07
CA LEU A 91 -9.26 -13.78 28.03
C LEU A 91 -10.00 -13.74 29.37
N ARG A 92 -10.59 -14.87 29.73
CA ARG A 92 -11.11 -15.07 31.08
C ARG A 92 -9.90 -15.46 31.92
N ASP A 93 -9.58 -14.59 32.86
CA ASP A 93 -8.66 -14.85 33.97
C ASP A 93 -9.12 -16.05 34.81
#